data_AF-A0A847A034-F1
#
_entry.id   AF-A0A847A034-F1
#
_cell.length_a   1.000
_cell.length_b   1.000
_cell.length_c   1.000
_cell.angle_alpha   90.00
_cell.angle_beta   90.00
_cell.angle_gamma   90.00
#
_symmetry.space_group_name_H-M   'P 1'
#
loop_
_entity.id
_entity.type
_entity.pdbx_description
1 polymer ?
#
loop_
_entity_poly.entity_id
_entity_poly.type
_entity_poly.pdbx_seq_one_letter_code
_entity_poly.pdbx_strand_id
1 'polypeptide(L)' 'QLQVADLDVSGGHVEDAFLRLLELFGSSADDDVRTQVRERLLELFEVVGAAAPRVAAARTRLANMLY' A
#
# COMPACT_ATOMS: atom_id res chain seq x y z
N GLN A 1 -10.04 3.71 -6.42
CA GLN A 1 -9.24 3.08 -5.35
C GLN A 1 -7.95 3.87 -5.12
N LEU A 2 -7.08 4.03 -6.14
CA LEU A 2 -5.83 4.82 -6.03
C LEU A 2 -6.04 6.27 -5.53
N GLN A 3 -6.95 7.05 -6.13
CA GLN A 3 -7.23 8.43 -5.67
C GLN A 3 -7.80 8.54 -4.25
N VAL A 4 -8.42 7.46 -3.73
CA VAL A 4 -9.00 7.45 -2.38
C VAL A 4 -7.89 7.25 -1.34
N ALA A 5 -6.91 6.39 -1.65
CA ALA A 5 -5.73 6.18 -0.79
C ALA A 5 -4.93 7.49 -0.56
N ASP A 6 -4.90 8.37 -1.55
CA ASP A 6 -4.20 9.66 -1.48
C ASP A 6 -4.93 10.64 -0.56
N LEU A 7 -6.27 10.62 -0.64
CA LEU A 7 -7.14 11.40 0.24
C LEU A 7 -7.08 10.89 1.68
N ASP A 8 -6.98 9.58 1.88
CA ASP A 8 -6.86 8.97 3.21
C ASP A 8 -5.52 9.29 3.88
N VAL A 9 -4.41 9.28 3.11
CA VAL A 9 -3.10 9.67 3.64
C VAL A 9 -3.07 11.16 4.02
N SER A 10 -3.69 12.03 3.22
CA SER A 10 -3.81 13.46 3.55
C SER A 10 -4.81 13.74 4.69
N GLY A 11 -5.79 12.85 4.92
CA GLY A 11 -6.73 12.88 6.04
C GLY A 11 -6.26 12.16 7.32
N GLY A 12 -5.11 11.48 7.30
CA GLY A 12 -4.53 10.78 8.45
C GLY A 12 -4.86 9.28 8.57
N HIS A 13 -5.71 8.74 7.70
CA HIS A 13 -6.15 7.34 7.64
C HIS A 13 -5.17 6.43 6.87
N VAL A 14 -3.87 6.59 7.17
CA VAL A 14 -2.78 5.93 6.45
C VAL A 14 -2.85 4.39 6.52
N GLU A 15 -3.18 3.85 7.69
CA GLU A 15 -3.25 2.39 7.87
C GLU A 15 -4.39 1.76 7.07
N ASP A 16 -5.55 2.42 7.01
CA ASP A 16 -6.69 1.97 6.21
C ASP A 16 -6.39 2.01 4.72
N ALA A 17 -5.62 3.02 4.26
CA ALA A 17 -5.17 3.12 2.89
C ALA A 17 -4.22 1.97 2.52
N PHE A 18 -3.24 1.67 3.38
CA PHE A 18 -2.33 0.54 3.17
C PHE A 18 -3.06 -0.80 3.19
N LEU A 19 -4.00 -1.00 4.13
CA LEU A 19 -4.77 -2.23 4.21
C LEU A 19 -5.54 -2.49 2.91
N ARG A 20 -6.27 -1.48 2.40
CA ARG A 20 -7.03 -1.61 1.15
C ARG A 20 -6.17 -1.92 -0.07
N LEU A 21 -4.99 -1.32 -0.17
CA LEU A 21 -4.07 -1.62 -1.28
C LEU A 21 -3.46 -3.02 -1.15
N LEU A 22 -3.12 -3.46 0.06
CA LEU A 22 -2.62 -4.82 0.30
C LEU A 22 -3.68 -5.88 0.01
N GLU A 23 -4.95 -5.63 0.38
CA GLU A 23 -6.08 -6.50 0.05
C GLU A 23 -6.30 -6.57 -1.47
N LEU A 24 -6.24 -5.42 -2.17
CA LEU A 24 -6.32 -5.38 -3.63
C LEU A 24 -5.17 -6.15 -4.29
N PHE A 25 -3.95 -6.01 -3.78
CA PHE A 25 -2.78 -6.74 -4.28
C PHE A 25 -2.96 -8.26 -4.13
N GLY A 26 -3.41 -8.72 -2.96
CA GLY A 26 -3.58 -10.14 -2.66
C GLY A 26 -4.76 -10.79 -3.37
N SER A 27 -5.82 -10.04 -3.67
CA SER A 27 -7.01 -10.55 -4.36
C SER A 27 -6.93 -10.50 -5.89
N SER A 28 -6.03 -9.71 -6.46
CA SER A 28 -5.83 -9.63 -7.90
C SER A 28 -5.06 -10.83 -8.44
N ALA A 29 -5.59 -11.45 -9.51
CA ALA A 29 -4.89 -12.44 -10.33
C ALA A 29 -4.20 -11.80 -11.57
N ASP A 30 -4.43 -10.51 -11.80
CA ASP A 30 -3.82 -9.74 -12.88
C ASP A 30 -2.49 -9.14 -12.41
N ASP A 31 -1.41 -9.50 -13.10
CA ASP A 31 -0.03 -9.10 -12.78
C ASP A 31 0.24 -7.61 -13.06
N ASP A 32 -0.43 -7.01 -14.05
CA ASP A 32 -0.30 -5.58 -14.33
C ASP A 32 -0.95 -4.78 -13.19
N VAL A 33 -2.12 -5.21 -12.73
CA VAL A 33 -2.79 -4.61 -11.57
C VAL A 33 -1.94 -4.76 -10.31
N ARG A 34 -1.36 -5.96 -10.06
CA ARG A 34 -0.46 -6.18 -8.93
C ARG A 34 0.77 -5.26 -9.00
N THR A 35 1.33 -5.06 -10.18
CA THR A 35 2.47 -4.17 -10.40
C THR A 35 2.11 -2.72 -10.08
N GLN A 36 0.99 -2.22 -10.59
CA GLN A 36 0.51 -0.86 -10.31
C GLN A 36 0.25 -0.63 -8.81
N VAL A 37 -0.34 -1.61 -8.13
CA VAL A 37 -0.61 -1.51 -6.68
C VAL A 37 0.69 -1.53 -5.88
N ARG A 38 1.67 -2.35 -6.28
CA ARG A 38 3.00 -2.38 -5.66
C ARG A 38 3.68 -1.01 -5.80
N GLU A 39 3.69 -0.44 -6.98
CA GLU A 39 4.28 0.88 -7.24
C GLU A 39 3.61 1.95 -6.36
N ARG A 40 2.27 1.97 -6.28
CA ARG A 40 1.58 2.92 -5.40
C ARG A 40 1.92 2.74 -3.93
N LEU A 41 2.01 1.51 -3.44
CA LEU A 41 2.40 1.24 -2.05
C LEU A 41 3.80 1.82 -1.77
N LEU A 42 4.76 1.64 -2.68
CA LEU A 42 6.10 2.19 -2.54
C LEU A 42 6.09 3.72 -2.52
N GLU A 43 5.34 4.37 -3.41
CA GLU A 43 5.19 5.82 -3.42
C GLU A 43 4.61 6.35 -2.11
N LEU A 44 3.56 5.71 -1.59
CA LEU A 44 2.93 6.12 -0.33
C LEU A 44 3.82 5.86 0.88
N PHE A 45 4.68 4.84 0.85
CA PHE A 45 5.68 4.62 1.91
C PHE A 45 6.68 5.78 1.98
N GLU A 46 7.11 6.32 0.84
CA GLU A 46 7.97 7.50 0.80
C GLU A 46 7.25 8.75 1.31
N VAL A 47 5.99 8.97 0.90
CA VAL A 47 5.17 10.11 1.35
C VAL A 47 4.95 10.10 2.86
N VAL A 48 4.65 8.94 3.44
CA VAL A 48 4.40 8.79 4.89
C VAL A 48 5.72 8.79 5.69
N GLY A 49 6.81 8.38 5.06
CA GLY A 49 8.14 8.27 5.64
C GLY A 49 8.50 6.84 6.03
N ALA A 50 9.63 6.36 5.53
CA ALA A 50 10.10 4.99 5.68
C ALA A 50 10.31 4.54 7.15
N ALA A 51 10.52 5.47 8.09
CA ALA A 51 10.71 5.18 9.51
C ALA A 51 9.39 4.99 10.28
N ALA A 52 8.24 5.26 9.67
CA ALA A 52 6.95 5.15 10.35
C ALA A 52 6.63 3.66 10.65
N PRO A 53 6.23 3.30 11.88
CA PRO A 53 5.92 1.91 12.25
C PRO A 53 4.88 1.24 11.33
N ARG A 54 3.87 2.01 10.90
CA ARG A 54 2.85 1.59 9.93
C ARG A 54 3.40 1.25 8.55
N VAL A 55 4.42 1.99 8.08
CA VAL A 55 5.10 1.70 6.80
C VAL A 55 5.89 0.40 6.92
N ALA A 56 6.64 0.21 8.01
CA ALA A 56 7.36 -1.04 8.25
C ALA A 56 6.41 -2.25 8.27
N ALA A 57 5.26 -2.13 8.96
CA ALA A 57 4.26 -3.18 9.02
C ALA A 57 3.62 -3.50 7.66
N ALA A 58 3.38 -2.50 6.81
CA ALA A 58 2.86 -2.69 5.46
C ALA A 58 3.89 -3.31 4.51
N ARG A 59 5.17 -2.91 4.60
CA ARG A 59 6.28 -3.51 3.82
C ARG A 59 6.45 -4.99 4.10
N THR A 60 6.40 -5.38 5.38
CA THR A 60 6.47 -6.80 5.77
C THR A 60 5.31 -7.60 5.17
N ARG A 61 4.08 -7.07 5.21
CA ARG A 61 2.92 -7.74 4.60
C ARG A 61 3.07 -7.88 3.08
N LEU A 62 3.48 -6.81 2.40
CA LEU A 62 3.71 -6.85 0.96
C LEU A 62 4.78 -7.89 0.59
N ALA A 63 5.90 -7.92 1.33
CA ALA A 63 6.96 -8.90 1.11
C ALA A 63 6.43 -10.34 1.26
N ASN A 64 5.64 -10.62 2.31
CA ASN A 64 5.03 -11.93 2.52
C ASN A 64 4.03 -12.35 1.42
N MET A 65 3.52 -11.41 0.61
CA MET A 65 2.64 -11.72 -0.53
C MET A 65 3.41 -11.93 -1.84
N LEU A 66 4.73 -11.69 -1.84
CA LEU A 66 5.62 -11.84 -2.99
C LEU A 66 6.42 -13.15 -2.94
N TYR A 67 6.50 -13.80 -1.78
CA TYR A 67 7.21 -15.06 -1.52
C TYR A 67 6.24 -16.14 -1.10
#